data_AF-A0A920KBM4-F1
#
_entry.id   AF-A0A920KBM4-F1
#
_cell.length_a   1.000
_cell.length_b   1.000
_cell.length_c   1.000
_cell.angle_alpha   90.00
_cell.angle_beta   90.00
_cell.angle_gamma   90.00
#
_symmetry.space_group_name_H-M   'P 1'
#
loop_
_entity.id
_entity.type
_entity.pdbx_description
1 polymer ?
#
loop_
_entity_poly.entity_id
_entity_poly.type
_entity_poly.pdbx_seq_one_letter_code
_entity_poly.pdbx_strand_id
1 'polypeptide(L)'
;MLDLGANIECDSGNLVQFAVMGQIFARLVLNLKRPTVGLLNVGSEEQKGHEELREASAILRQIDLPMEFIGFVEGDDITAGTVDVIVTDGFSGNIALKAAEGTSRMFTFFSKGGIWV
;
A
#
# COMPACT_ATOMS: atom_id res chain seq x y z
N MET A 1 4.45 -2.35 -2.14
CA MET A 1 3.30 -2.58 -1.25
C MET A 1 3.73 -3.55 -0.15
N LEU A 2 3.36 -3.30 1.11
CA LEU A 2 3.74 -4.12 2.26
C LEU A 2 2.53 -4.66 3.01
N ASP A 3 2.76 -5.88 3.50
CA ASP A 3 1.83 -6.96 3.83
C ASP A 3 0.90 -7.37 2.69
N LEU A 4 1.09 -8.59 2.21
CA LEU A 4 0.34 -9.20 1.10
C LEU A 4 -0.30 -10.53 1.55
N GLY A 5 -0.55 -10.69 2.86
CA GLY A 5 -1.20 -11.84 3.45
C GLY A 5 -0.36 -12.59 4.50
N ALA A 6 0.68 -11.94 5.06
CA ALA A 6 1.45 -12.49 6.16
C ALA A 6 0.71 -12.32 7.50
N ASN A 7 0.07 -11.17 7.71
CA ASN A 7 -0.71 -10.90 8.91
C ASN A 7 -2.17 -10.56 8.53
N ILE A 8 -3.10 -11.42 8.94
CA ILE A 8 -4.54 -11.25 8.62
C ILE A 8 -5.14 -10.06 9.38
N GLU A 9 -4.70 -9.84 10.61
CA GLU A 9 -5.05 -8.68 11.44
C GLU A 9 -3.77 -7.91 11.75
N CYS A 10 -3.82 -6.58 11.62
CA CYS A 10 -2.72 -5.68 11.90
C CYS A 10 -3.21 -4.55 12.81
N ASP A 11 -2.48 -4.29 13.89
CA ASP A 11 -2.67 -3.09 14.69
C ASP A 11 -1.91 -1.88 14.10
N SER A 12 -2.13 -0.71 14.69
CA SER A 12 -1.46 0.53 14.28
C SER A 12 0.06 0.46 14.38
N GLY A 13 0.58 -0.30 15.36
CA GLY A 13 2.01 -0.55 15.52
C GLY A 13 2.61 -1.36 14.38
N ASN A 14 1.91 -2.39 13.90
CA ASN A 14 2.31 -3.19 12.75
C ASN A 14 2.41 -2.31 11.49
N LEU A 15 1.39 -1.49 11.23
CA LEU A 15 1.37 -0.58 10.08
C LEU A 15 2.55 0.41 10.11
N VAL A 16 2.86 0.97 11.28
CA VAL A 16 4.02 1.85 11.47
C VAL A 16 5.33 1.11 11.16
N GLN A 17 5.50 -0.11 11.69
CA GLN A 17 6.69 -0.93 11.43
C GLN A 17 6.83 -1.26 9.94
N PHE A 18 5.73 -1.59 9.26
CA PHE A 18 5.74 -1.83 7.81
C PHE A 18 6.15 -0.58 7.04
N ALA A 19 5.64 0.60 7.39
CA ALA A 19 6.08 1.86 6.78
C ALA A 19 7.59 2.08 6.94
N VAL A 20 8.14 1.85 8.14
CA VAL A 20 9.58 1.96 8.41
C VAL A 20 10.38 0.94 7.61
N MET A 21 9.96 -0.32 7.56
CA MET A 21 10.64 -1.35 6.76
C MET A 21 10.60 -1.03 5.27
N GLY A 22 9.45 -0.56 4.78
CA GLY A 22 9.26 -0.22 3.37
C GLY A 22 10.11 0.93 2.90
N GLN A 23 10.20 2.02 3.68
CA GLN A 23 11.10 3.11 3.33
C GLN A 23 12.56 2.67 3.35
N ILE A 24 12.98 1.83 4.30
CA ILE A 24 14.37 1.32 4.33
C ILE A 24 14.66 0.52 3.06
N PHE A 25 13.73 -0.36 2.67
CA PHE A 25 13.87 -1.15 1.46
C PHE A 25 13.93 -0.26 0.21
N ALA A 26 13.01 0.69 0.07
CA ALA A 26 12.98 1.62 -1.07
C ALA A 26 14.26 2.46 -1.15
N ARG A 27 14.81 2.90 -0.02
CA ARG A 27 16.07 3.65 0.02
C ARG A 27 17.28 2.81 -0.33
N LEU A 28 17.43 1.65 0.30
CA LEU A 28 18.66 0.86 0.22
C LEU A 28 18.70 -0.03 -1.02
N VAL A 29 17.56 -0.58 -1.43
CA VAL A 29 17.48 -1.55 -2.53
C VAL A 29 17.09 -0.85 -3.83
N LEU A 30 16.13 0.07 -3.78
CA LEU A 30 15.66 0.81 -4.97
C LEU A 30 16.37 2.14 -5.19
N ASN A 31 17.31 2.51 -4.29
CA ASN A 31 18.11 3.73 -4.35
C ASN A 31 17.27 5.04 -4.37
N LEU A 32 16.05 5.00 -3.82
CA LEU A 32 15.17 6.16 -3.69
C LEU A 32 15.55 6.93 -2.43
N LYS A 33 16.23 8.07 -2.55
CA LYS A 33 16.79 8.79 -1.38
C LYS A 33 15.76 9.14 -0.30
N ARG A 34 14.56 9.53 -0.74
CA ARG A 34 13.44 9.97 0.09
C ARG A 34 12.12 9.47 -0.54
N PRO A 35 11.76 8.19 -0.31
CA PRO A 35 10.62 7.58 -0.97
C PRO A 35 9.30 8.12 -0.41
N THR A 36 8.26 8.16 -1.23
CA THR A 36 6.89 8.47 -0.79
C THR A 36 6.25 7.24 -0.15
N VAL A 37 5.60 7.44 0.99
CA VAL A 37 4.96 6.36 1.77
C VAL A 37 3.53 6.74 2.10
N GLY A 38 2.59 5.86 1.78
CA GLY A 38 1.16 6.04 2.01
C GLY A 38 0.52 4.83 2.70
N LEU A 39 -0.55 5.08 3.45
CA LEU A 39 -1.40 4.04 4.04
C LEU A 39 -2.61 3.80 3.12
N LEU A 40 -2.79 2.56 2.65
CA LEU A 40 -3.95 2.22 1.82
C LEU A 40 -5.23 2.35 2.63
N ASN A 41 -6.20 3.05 2.09
CA ASN A 41 -7.49 3.29 2.73
C ASN A 41 -8.62 3.26 1.71
N VAL A 42 -9.87 3.18 2.20
CA VAL A 42 -11.09 3.23 1.39
C VAL A 42 -11.41 4.63 0.86
N GLY A 43 -10.65 5.65 1.28
CA GLY A 43 -10.76 7.02 0.82
C GLY A 43 -9.61 7.86 1.36
N SER A 44 -9.30 8.98 0.69
CA SER A 44 -8.24 9.91 1.12
C SER A 44 -8.61 10.80 2.32
N GLU A 45 -9.87 10.77 2.76
CA GLU A 45 -10.39 11.59 3.86
C GLU A 45 -9.98 11.01 5.24
N GLU A 46 -9.57 11.88 6.19
CA GLU A 46 -9.07 11.44 7.50
C GLU A 46 -10.10 10.74 8.40
N GLN A 47 -11.39 10.87 8.09
CA GLN A 47 -12.48 10.25 8.85
C GLN A 47 -12.86 8.86 8.30
N LYS A 48 -12.34 8.48 7.14
CA LYS A 48 -12.62 7.18 6.50
C LYS A 48 -11.54 6.17 6.91
N GLY A 49 -11.92 4.90 6.99
CA GLY A 49 -11.02 3.81 7.35
C GLY A 49 -11.13 3.37 8.81
N HIS A 50 -10.35 2.35 9.14
CA HIS A 50 -10.31 1.75 10.47
C HIS A 50 -9.50 2.61 11.46
N GLU A 51 -9.72 2.41 12.75
CA GLU A 51 -9.07 3.22 13.80
C GLU A 51 -7.55 3.03 13.78
N GLU A 52 -7.09 1.80 13.51
CA GLU A 52 -5.69 1.42 13.44
C GLU A 52 -4.93 2.20 12.35
N LEU A 53 -5.57 2.48 11.22
CA LEU A 53 -5.01 3.31 10.14
C LEU A 53 -4.85 4.77 10.57
N ARG A 54 -5.81 5.29 11.34
CA ARG A 54 -5.79 6.69 11.84
C ARG A 54 -4.72 6.87 12.90
N GLU A 55 -4.62 5.93 13.83
CA GLU A 55 -3.54 5.90 14.82
C GLU A 55 -2.16 5.78 14.16
N ALA A 56 -2.00 4.87 13.21
CA ALA A 56 -0.75 4.71 12.46
C ALA A 56 -0.38 6.00 11.71
N SER A 57 -1.35 6.63 11.04
CA SER A 57 -1.16 7.92 10.35
C SER A 57 -0.71 9.02 11.32
N ALA A 58 -1.35 9.13 12.48
CA ALA A 58 -0.99 10.10 13.51
C ALA A 58 0.45 9.89 14.01
N ILE A 59 0.85 8.63 14.23
CA ILE A 59 2.21 8.27 14.64
C ILE A 59 3.21 8.63 13.53
N LEU A 60 2.97 8.20 12.28
CA LEU A 60 3.88 8.42 11.16
C LEU A 60 4.12 9.90 10.84
N ARG A 61 3.13 10.77 11.10
CA ARG A 61 3.29 12.23 10.98
C ARG A 61 4.22 12.85 12.03
N GLN A 62 4.41 12.18 13.17
CA GLN A 62 5.24 12.67 14.28
C GLN A 62 6.68 12.17 14.22
N ILE A 63 6.97 11.14 13.40
CA ILE A 63 8.30 10.56 13.31
C ILE A 63 9.09 11.22 12.17
N ASP A 64 10.28 11.70 12.47
CA ASP A 64 11.24 12.17 11.46
C ASP A 64 11.96 10.97 10.84
N LEU A 65 11.38 10.42 9.77
CA LEU A 65 11.96 9.35 8.96
C LEU A 65 12.48 9.92 7.63
N PRO A 66 13.51 9.28 7.02
CA PRO A 66 14.05 9.70 5.73
C PRO A 66 13.12 9.31 4.55
N MET A 67 11.84 9.64 4.67
CA MET A 67 10.76 9.37 3.72
C MET A 67 9.85 10.59 3.61
N GLU A 68 8.92 10.57 2.66
CA GLU A 68 7.84 11.53 2.56
C GLU A 68 6.51 10.81 2.85
N PHE A 69 5.94 11.05 4.03
CA PHE A 69 4.64 10.47 4.38
C PHE A 69 3.52 11.30 3.77
N ILE A 70 2.81 10.75 2.79
CA ILE A 70 1.77 11.46 2.03
C ILE A 70 0.35 11.24 2.60
N GLY A 71 0.21 10.42 3.64
CA GLY A 71 -1.08 10.15 4.29
C GLY A 71 -1.82 8.95 3.69
N PHE A 72 -3.13 9.08 3.54
CA PHE A 72 -3.99 8.03 3.00
C PHE A 72 -3.97 8.01 1.48
N VAL A 73 -3.92 6.81 0.91
CA VAL A 73 -3.91 6.56 -0.54
C VAL A 73 -4.99 5.55 -0.90
N GLU A 74 -5.48 5.60 -2.12
CA GLU A 74 -6.59 4.75 -2.58
C GLU A 74 -6.11 3.65 -3.55
N GLY A 75 -7.01 2.76 -3.95
CA GLY A 75 -6.70 1.66 -4.86
C GLY A 75 -6.11 2.11 -6.21
N ASP A 76 -6.51 3.29 -6.69
CA ASP A 76 -6.02 3.86 -7.95
C ASP A 76 -4.51 4.19 -7.89
N ASP A 77 -4.03 4.62 -6.71
CA ASP A 77 -2.61 4.94 -6.49
C ASP A 77 -1.69 3.73 -6.63
N ILE A 78 -2.21 2.52 -6.41
CA ILE A 78 -1.45 1.25 -6.52
C ILE A 78 -0.84 1.10 -7.92
N THR A 79 -1.56 1.56 -8.95
CA THR A 79 -1.13 1.43 -10.35
C THR A 79 -0.65 2.74 -10.97
N ALA A 80 -0.94 3.87 -10.33
CA ALA A 80 -0.57 5.19 -10.83
C ALA A 80 0.93 5.50 -10.73
N GLY A 81 1.66 4.81 -9.85
CA GLY A 81 3.09 5.04 -9.63
C GLY A 81 3.38 6.37 -8.90
N THR A 82 2.39 6.92 -8.21
CA THR A 82 2.48 8.15 -7.41
C THR A 82 3.08 7.90 -6.02
N VAL A 83 3.12 6.64 -5.59
CA VAL A 83 3.54 6.22 -4.24
C VAL A 83 4.57 5.10 -4.33
N ASP A 84 5.76 5.30 -3.74
CA ASP A 84 6.82 4.29 -3.77
C ASP A 84 6.51 3.11 -2.84
N VAL A 85 5.95 3.40 -1.67
CA VAL A 85 5.62 2.40 -0.64
C VAL A 85 4.18 2.58 -0.18
N ILE A 86 3.32 1.63 -0.53
CA ILE A 86 1.96 1.52 -0.01
C ILE A 86 1.95 0.49 1.13
N VAL A 87 1.44 0.87 2.28
CA VAL A 87 1.32 0.01 3.48
C VAL A 87 -0.14 -0.31 3.71
N THR A 88 -0.43 -1.57 4.03
CA THR A 88 -1.78 -2.07 4.28
C THR A 88 -1.72 -3.28 5.21
N ASP A 89 -2.87 -3.74 5.68
CA ASP A 89 -2.97 -5.03 6.36
C ASP A 89 -2.92 -6.19 5.34
N GLY A 90 -2.59 -7.40 5.78
CA GLY A 90 -2.45 -8.53 4.88
C GLY A 90 -3.75 -8.99 4.22
N PHE A 91 -4.93 -8.70 4.78
CA PHE A 91 -6.20 -9.02 4.14
C PHE A 91 -6.45 -8.11 2.93
N SER A 92 -6.46 -6.80 3.15
CA SER A 92 -6.61 -5.80 2.10
C SER A 92 -5.51 -5.89 1.05
N GLY A 93 -4.27 -6.10 1.49
CA GLY A 93 -3.11 -6.23 0.62
C GLY A 93 -3.16 -7.46 -0.29
N ASN A 94 -3.59 -8.61 0.23
CA ASN A 94 -3.74 -9.82 -0.57
C ASN A 94 -4.90 -9.69 -1.58
N ILE A 95 -6.03 -9.10 -1.17
CA ILE A 95 -7.16 -8.83 -2.09
C ILE A 95 -6.69 -7.94 -3.25
N ALA A 96 -6.02 -6.83 -2.95
CA ALA A 96 -5.52 -5.91 -3.97
C ALA A 96 -4.51 -6.60 -4.91
N LEU A 97 -3.58 -7.39 -4.36
CA LEU A 97 -2.63 -8.17 -5.17
C LEU A 97 -3.34 -9.16 -6.10
N LYS A 98 -4.30 -9.94 -5.58
CA LYS A 98 -5.02 -10.95 -6.35
C LYS A 98 -5.94 -10.33 -7.40
N ALA A 99 -6.53 -9.18 -7.10
CA ALA A 99 -7.28 -8.38 -8.07
C ALA A 99 -6.37 -7.90 -9.20
N ALA A 100 -5.20 -7.32 -8.88
CA ALA A 100 -4.24 -6.87 -9.89
C ALA A 100 -3.74 -8.03 -10.79
N GLU A 101 -3.40 -9.18 -10.19
CA GLU A 101 -3.03 -10.38 -10.93
C GLU A 101 -4.18 -10.89 -11.82
N GLY A 102 -5.42 -10.87 -11.33
CA GLY A 102 -6.63 -11.27 -12.06
C GLY A 102 -6.88 -10.38 -13.28
N THR A 103 -6.80 -9.06 -13.09
CA THR A 103 -6.94 -8.06 -14.14
C THR A 103 -5.85 -8.21 -15.21
N SER A 104 -4.59 -8.44 -14.82
CA SER A 104 -3.50 -8.71 -15.76
C SER A 104 -3.75 -9.96 -16.62
N ARG A 105 -4.23 -11.05 -16.00
CA ARG A 105 -4.64 -12.27 -16.74
C ARG A 105 -5.79 -12.00 -17.68
N MET A 106 -6.78 -11.21 -17.26
CA MET A 106 -7.92 -10.81 -18.10
C MET A 106 -7.45 -10.05 -19.34
N PHE A 107 -6.60 -9.03 -19.18
CA PHE A 107 -6.03 -8.28 -20.32
C PHE A 107 -5.24 -9.19 -21.27
N THR A 108 -4.43 -10.09 -20.73
CA THR A 108 -3.66 -11.05 -21.54
C THR A 108 -4.57 -12.00 -22.31
N PHE A 109 -5.66 -12.46 -21.70
CA PHE A 109 -6.64 -13.33 -22.32
C PHE A 109 -7.33 -12.65 -23.51
N PHE A 110 -7.85 -11.43 -23.33
CA PHE A 110 -8.50 -10.68 -24.41
C PHE A 110 -7.52 -10.28 -25.52
N SER A 111 -6.28 -9.91 -25.17
CA SER A 111 -5.25 -9.58 -26.17
C SER A 111 -4.88 -10.76 -27.06
N LYS A 112 -5.12 -12.00 -26.61
CA LYS A 112 -4.92 -13.23 -27.38
C LYS A 112 -6.19 -13.71 -28.12
N GLY A 113 -7.24 -12.87 -28.17
CA GLY A 113 -8.51 -13.21 -28.83
C GLY A 113 -9.40 -14.14 -28.00
N GLY A 114 -9.13 -14.28 -26.70
CA GLY A 114 -10.03 -15.00 -25.80
C GLY A 114 -11.35 -14.25 -25.65
N ILE A 115 -12.45 -14.98 -25.81
CA ILE A 115 -13.81 -14.47 -25.53
C ILE A 115 -14.24 -15.09 -24.21
N TRP A 116 -14.57 -14.26 -23.24
CA TRP A 116 -15.25 -14.70 -22.03
C TRP A 116 -16.72 -14.93 -22.41
N VAL A 117 -17.15 -16.18 -22.36
CA VAL A 117 -18.57 -16.59 -22.43
C VAL A 117 -18.92 -17.27 -21.13
#